data_AF-W5PA96-F1
#
_entry.id   AF-W5PA96-F1
#
_cell.length_a   1.000
_cell.length_b   1.000
_cell.length_c   1.000
_cell.angle_alpha   90.00
_cell.angle_beta   90.00
_cell.angle_gamma   90.00
#
_symmetry.space_group_name_H-M   'P 1'
#
loop_
_entity.id
_entity.type
_entity.pdbx_description
1 polymer ?
#
loop_
_entity_poly.entity_id
_entity_poly.type
_entity_poly.pdbx_seq_one_letter_code
_entity_poly.pdbx_strand_id
1 'polypeptide(L)'
;EPKCHSSRRREVAEGKSPGSQVGGQVQARCPKVRIVINEEHKAAVAIQAWWRGTLVRRTLLHAALKAWIIQCWWKQKLVQLMESRRRVALDAFARQEWAVVKLQSWVRMWCIRLRYLRLLHAVRIIQVYWRWHSCHTRGFIQGHYNLKENQLNLQLEISLGSQACRVQQCIPLPIKE
;
A
#
# COMPACT_ATOMS: atom_id res chain seq x y z
N GLU A 1 29.44 25.67 18.15
CA GLU A 1 30.63 26.55 18.15
C GLU A 1 30.79 27.20 16.78
N PRO A 2 30.99 28.53 16.73
CA PRO A 2 32.03 29.06 15.87
C PRO A 2 32.95 30.01 16.65
N LYS A 3 34.26 29.82 16.49
CA LYS A 3 35.32 30.57 17.16
C LYS A 3 35.48 31.97 16.56
N CYS A 4 35.43 32.95 17.46
CA CYS A 4 35.81 34.34 17.28
C CYS A 4 37.35 34.45 17.30
N HIS A 5 37.96 35.20 16.39
CA HIS A 5 39.33 35.71 16.57
C HIS A 5 39.52 37.09 15.91
N SER A 6 39.71 38.08 16.80
CA SER A 6 40.64 39.23 16.73
C SER A 6 40.73 40.04 15.42
N SER A 7 40.21 41.27 15.38
CA SER A 7 40.88 42.49 15.86
C SER A 7 42.26 42.74 15.26
N ARG A 8 42.36 43.71 14.34
CA ARG A 8 43.57 44.52 14.14
C ARG A 8 43.20 45.99 13.97
N ARG A 9 43.34 46.69 15.10
CA ARG A 9 43.40 48.14 15.27
C ARG A 9 44.79 48.61 14.83
N ARG A 10 44.87 49.62 13.96
CA ARG A 10 46.04 50.51 13.76
C ARG A 10 45.46 51.90 13.50
N GLU A 11 45.46 52.72 14.53
CA GLU A 11 46.48 53.72 14.85
C GLU A 11 46.20 55.03 14.12
N VAL A 12 45.63 55.93 14.93
CA VAL A 12 45.48 57.36 14.72
C VAL A 12 46.89 57.97 14.77
N ALA A 13 47.26 58.71 13.72
CA ALA A 13 48.37 59.64 13.77
C ALA A 13 47.80 61.06 13.60
N GLU A 14 47.79 61.80 14.71
CA GLU A 14 47.61 63.24 14.73
C GLU A 14 48.81 63.90 14.04
N GLY A 15 48.53 64.71 13.02
CA GLY A 15 49.51 65.51 12.29
C GLY A 15 49.07 66.97 12.29
N LYS A 16 49.71 67.72 13.16
CA LYS A 16 49.55 69.15 13.49
C LYS A 16 49.69 70.09 12.28
N SER A 17 48.84 71.13 12.25
CA SER A 17 48.94 72.27 11.32
C SER A 17 50.32 72.94 11.31
N PRO A 18 50.67 73.56 10.17
CA PRO A 18 51.15 74.92 10.20
C PRO A 18 50.20 75.82 9.40
N GLY A 19 49.76 76.89 10.06
CA GLY A 19 49.22 78.04 9.35
C GLY A 19 50.33 78.69 8.53
N SER A 20 49.99 79.07 7.30
CA SER A 20 50.60 80.22 6.66
C SER A 20 49.61 80.80 5.67
N GLN A 21 49.05 81.95 6.08
CA GLN A 21 48.47 82.93 5.17
C GLN A 21 49.60 83.42 4.27
N VAL A 22 49.45 83.39 2.95
CA VAL A 22 49.80 84.51 2.05
C VAL A 22 49.09 84.25 0.72
N GLY A 23 48.50 85.31 0.17
CA GLY A 23 48.55 85.51 -1.28
C GLY A 23 47.22 85.31 -1.97
N GLY A 24 46.40 86.35 -1.94
CA GLY A 24 45.25 86.46 -2.83
C GLY A 24 45.68 86.43 -4.28
N GLN A 25 44.92 85.69 -5.09
CA GLN A 25 44.77 85.94 -6.51
C GLN A 25 43.32 85.62 -6.91
N VAL A 26 42.56 86.71 -7.03
CA VAL A 26 41.47 86.93 -8.00
C VAL A 26 40.42 85.82 -8.07
N GLN A 27 39.52 85.80 -7.09
CA GLN A 27 38.20 85.20 -7.26
C GLN A 27 37.16 86.26 -7.58
N ALA A 28 37.08 86.60 -8.86
CA ALA A 28 35.83 87.04 -9.48
C ALA A 28 35.43 86.03 -10.56
N ARG A 29 35.35 84.73 -10.21
CA ARG A 29 34.63 83.77 -11.04
C ARG A 29 33.14 83.92 -10.77
N CYS A 30 32.43 84.37 -11.79
CA CYS A 30 30.99 84.61 -11.83
C CYS A 30 30.21 83.54 -11.01
N PRO A 31 29.43 83.93 -9.97
CA PRO A 31 28.71 82.98 -9.10
C PRO A 31 27.76 82.06 -9.87
N LYS A 32 27.36 82.48 -11.07
CA LYS A 32 26.50 81.74 -11.99
C LYS A 32 27.09 80.39 -12.42
N VAL A 33 28.41 80.29 -12.61
CA VAL A 33 29.06 79.04 -13.08
C VAL A 33 29.09 77.98 -11.97
N ARG A 34 29.30 78.38 -10.71
CA ARG A 34 29.37 77.43 -9.58
C ARG A 34 28.00 76.88 -9.18
N ILE A 35 26.95 77.67 -9.34
CA ILE A 35 25.56 77.25 -9.10
C ILE A 35 25.14 76.25 -10.19
N VAL A 36 25.44 76.53 -11.47
CA VAL A 36 25.11 75.62 -12.58
C VAL A 36 25.81 74.27 -12.45
N ILE A 37 27.11 74.25 -12.13
CA ILE A 37 27.85 73.00 -11.90
C ILE A 37 27.25 72.21 -10.73
N ASN A 38 26.84 72.87 -9.65
CA ASN A 38 26.17 72.20 -8.51
C ASN A 38 24.80 71.62 -8.87
N GLU A 39 24.01 72.30 -9.71
CA GLU A 39 22.72 71.78 -10.18
C GLU A 39 22.88 70.60 -11.16
N GLU A 40 23.87 70.65 -12.06
CA GLU A 40 24.22 69.52 -12.93
C GLU A 40 24.67 68.29 -12.12
N HIS A 41 25.49 68.50 -11.07
CA HIS A 41 25.89 67.42 -10.17
C HIS A 41 24.69 66.83 -9.41
N LYS A 42 23.78 67.66 -8.89
CA LYS A 42 22.56 67.17 -8.22
C LYS A 42 21.67 66.36 -9.18
N ALA A 43 21.49 66.84 -10.42
CA ALA A 43 20.72 66.14 -11.45
C ALA A 43 21.37 64.79 -11.81
N ALA A 44 22.69 64.76 -11.98
CA ALA A 44 23.43 63.52 -12.23
C ALA A 44 23.29 62.51 -11.08
N VAL A 45 23.38 62.98 -9.83
CA VAL A 45 23.18 62.13 -8.64
C VAL A 45 21.74 61.60 -8.57
N ALA A 46 20.74 62.42 -8.92
CA ALA A 46 19.35 61.98 -8.99
C ALA A 46 19.14 60.88 -10.05
N ILE A 47 19.73 61.04 -11.23
CA ILE A 47 19.69 60.04 -12.30
C ILE A 47 20.40 58.74 -11.87
N GLN A 48 21.58 58.84 -11.24
CA GLN A 48 22.32 57.68 -10.73
C GLN A 48 21.55 56.93 -9.64
N ALA A 49 20.94 57.66 -8.69
CA ALA A 49 20.12 57.08 -7.64
C ALA A 49 18.88 56.38 -8.22
N TRP A 50 18.22 56.99 -9.23
CA TRP A 50 17.09 56.39 -9.93
C TRP A 50 17.47 55.10 -10.65
N TRP A 51 18.61 55.07 -11.34
CA TRP A 51 19.10 53.85 -12.01
C TRP A 51 19.41 52.73 -11.03
N ARG A 52 20.09 53.02 -9.90
CA ARG A 52 20.36 52.02 -8.86
C ARG A 52 19.08 51.48 -8.24
N GLY A 53 18.10 52.35 -7.96
CA GLY A 53 16.78 51.94 -7.47
C GLY A 53 16.02 51.05 -8.45
N THR A 54 16.06 51.38 -9.74
CA THR A 54 15.42 50.61 -10.80
C THR A 54 16.07 49.24 -10.98
N LEU A 55 17.40 49.17 -10.94
CA LEU A 55 18.14 47.92 -11.02
C LEU A 55 17.79 46.98 -9.86
N VAL A 56 17.80 47.49 -8.61
CA VAL A 56 17.46 46.69 -7.41
C VAL A 56 16.00 46.21 -7.44
N ARG A 57 15.06 47.05 -7.89
CA ARG A 57 13.65 46.63 -8.00
C ARG A 57 13.47 45.50 -9.02
N ARG A 58 14.16 45.57 -10.17
CA ARG A 58 14.12 44.51 -11.19
C ARG A 58 14.71 43.20 -10.66
N THR A 59 15.85 43.25 -9.98
CA THR A 59 16.48 42.04 -9.42
C THR A 59 15.64 41.42 -8.31
N LEU A 60 15.04 42.24 -7.44
CA LEU A 60 14.16 41.78 -6.37
C LEU A 60 12.90 41.11 -6.94
N LEU A 61 12.27 41.70 -7.95
CA LEU A 61 11.11 41.09 -8.63
C LEU A 61 11.49 39.75 -9.26
N HIS A 62 12.62 39.68 -9.95
CA HIS A 62 13.09 38.42 -10.54
C HIS A 62 13.37 37.37 -9.45
N ALA A 63 14.02 37.75 -8.35
CA ALA A 63 14.27 36.84 -7.22
C ALA A 63 12.97 36.36 -6.56
N ALA A 64 11.99 37.26 -6.37
CA ALA A 64 10.69 36.94 -5.80
C ALA A 64 9.90 35.96 -6.70
N LEU A 65 9.91 36.17 -8.03
CA LEU A 65 9.28 35.25 -8.98
C LEU A 65 9.94 33.86 -8.95
N LYS A 66 11.27 33.80 -8.89
CA LYS A 66 11.99 32.52 -8.77
C LYS A 66 11.67 31.81 -7.47
N ALA A 67 11.65 32.53 -6.35
CA ALA A 67 11.26 31.99 -5.05
C ALA A 67 9.81 31.47 -5.07
N TRP A 68 8.88 32.22 -5.68
CA TRP A 68 7.48 31.82 -5.84
C TRP A 68 7.34 30.51 -6.63
N ILE A 69 8.03 30.38 -7.76
CA ILE A 69 8.02 29.14 -8.58
C ILE A 69 8.51 27.95 -7.75
N ILE A 70 9.60 28.12 -7.00
CA ILE A 70 10.16 27.06 -6.14
C ILE A 70 9.16 26.69 -5.03
N GLN A 71 8.54 27.67 -4.36
CA GLN A 71 7.54 27.43 -3.32
C GLN A 71 6.31 26.68 -3.86
N CYS A 72 5.80 27.09 -5.01
CA CYS A 72 4.68 26.42 -5.68
C CYS A 72 5.03 24.97 -6.05
N TRP A 73 6.24 24.74 -6.57
CA TRP A 73 6.71 23.39 -6.89
C TRP A 73 6.79 22.50 -5.64
N TRP A 74 7.33 23.01 -4.53
CA TRP A 74 7.37 22.26 -3.27
C TRP A 74 5.99 21.95 -2.72
N LYS A 75 5.06 22.90 -2.76
CA LYS A 75 3.66 22.66 -2.37
C LYS A 75 3.03 21.55 -3.21
N GLN A 76 3.21 21.59 -4.53
CA GLN A 76 2.69 20.55 -5.42
C GLN A 76 3.32 19.19 -5.13
N LYS A 77 4.64 19.14 -4.89
CA LYS A 77 5.34 17.90 -4.51
C LYS A 77 4.84 17.33 -3.19
N LEU A 78 4.57 18.19 -2.20
CA LEU A 78 4.04 17.75 -0.91
C LEU A 78 2.63 17.16 -1.06
N VAL A 79 1.75 17.81 -1.83
CA VAL A 79 0.40 17.29 -2.12
C VAL A 79 0.49 15.94 -2.83
N GLN A 80 1.33 15.82 -3.88
CA GLN A 80 1.54 14.55 -4.58
C GLN A 80 2.01 13.43 -3.64
N LEU A 81 2.91 13.74 -2.71
CA LEU A 81 3.39 12.77 -1.72
C LEU A 81 2.28 12.34 -0.76
N MET A 82 1.50 13.31 -0.24
CA MET A 82 0.38 13.03 0.66
C MET A 82 -0.71 12.22 -0.02
N GLU A 83 -1.08 12.54 -1.26
CA GLU A 83 -2.04 11.77 -2.04
C GLU A 83 -1.55 10.34 -2.31
N SER A 84 -0.26 10.18 -2.64
CA SER A 84 0.31 8.85 -2.88
C SER A 84 0.28 8.00 -1.61
N ARG A 85 0.63 8.59 -0.45
CA ARG A 85 0.49 7.92 0.85
C ARG A 85 -0.96 7.58 1.16
N ARG A 86 -1.88 8.50 0.90
CA ARG A 86 -3.33 8.28 1.11
C ARG A 86 -3.85 7.14 0.23
N ARG A 87 -3.48 7.10 -1.06
CA ARG A 87 -3.84 6.02 -1.99
C ARG A 87 -3.34 4.67 -1.49
N VAL A 88 -2.05 4.58 -1.12
CA VAL A 88 -1.47 3.33 -0.59
C VAL A 88 -2.18 2.85 0.67
N ALA A 89 -2.52 3.77 1.59
CA ALA A 89 -3.27 3.43 2.79
C ALA A 89 -4.67 2.90 2.45
N LEU A 90 -5.41 3.60 1.57
CA LEU A 90 -6.74 3.17 1.13
C LEU A 90 -6.70 1.80 0.42
N ASP A 91 -5.70 1.57 -0.44
CA ASP A 91 -5.53 0.28 -1.12
C ASP A 91 -5.24 -0.85 -0.13
N ALA A 92 -4.49 -0.57 0.94
CA ALA A 92 -4.24 -1.56 1.99
C ALA A 92 -5.52 -1.92 2.75
N PHE A 93 -6.33 -0.93 3.13
CA PHE A 93 -7.62 -1.17 3.76
C PHE A 93 -8.58 -1.92 2.85
N ALA A 94 -8.69 -1.51 1.58
CA ALA A 94 -9.52 -2.19 0.60
C ALA A 94 -9.10 -3.67 0.47
N ARG A 95 -7.79 -3.95 0.29
CA ARG A 95 -7.29 -5.33 0.23
C ARG A 95 -7.65 -6.15 1.48
N GLN A 96 -7.58 -5.53 2.65
CA GLN A 96 -7.97 -6.17 3.90
C GLN A 96 -9.47 -6.49 3.92
N GLU A 97 -10.34 -5.57 3.52
CA GLU A 97 -11.78 -5.81 3.41
C GLU A 97 -12.09 -6.93 2.41
N TRP A 98 -11.47 -6.92 1.23
CA TRP A 98 -11.60 -8.00 0.25
C TRP A 98 -11.16 -9.35 0.82
N ALA A 99 -10.06 -9.40 1.57
CA ALA A 99 -9.60 -10.62 2.22
C ALA A 99 -10.59 -11.11 3.29
N VAL A 100 -11.12 -10.21 4.11
CA VAL A 100 -12.12 -10.53 5.14
C VAL A 100 -13.40 -11.07 4.51
N VAL A 101 -13.93 -10.43 3.46
CA VAL A 101 -15.16 -10.89 2.79
C VAL A 101 -14.95 -12.27 2.15
N LYS A 102 -13.80 -12.50 1.51
CA LYS A 102 -13.46 -13.84 0.99
C LYS A 102 -13.41 -14.86 2.11
N LEU A 103 -12.70 -14.58 3.20
CA LEU A 103 -12.61 -15.48 4.34
C LEU A 103 -13.98 -15.76 4.96
N GLN A 104 -14.80 -14.74 5.15
CA GLN A 104 -16.16 -14.88 5.66
C GLN A 104 -17.02 -15.78 4.76
N SER A 105 -16.93 -15.62 3.44
CA SER A 105 -17.67 -16.46 2.50
C SER A 105 -17.20 -17.92 2.56
N TRP A 106 -15.89 -18.15 2.70
CA TRP A 106 -15.33 -19.49 2.87
C TRP A 106 -15.78 -20.14 4.17
N VAL A 107 -15.72 -19.42 5.29
CA VAL A 107 -16.18 -19.91 6.59
C VAL A 107 -17.67 -20.25 6.55
N ARG A 108 -18.50 -19.37 5.97
CA ARG A 108 -19.94 -19.63 5.80
C ARG A 108 -20.20 -20.89 4.97
N MET A 109 -19.53 -21.03 3.82
CA MET A 109 -19.64 -22.21 2.96
C MET A 109 -19.19 -23.48 3.70
N TRP A 110 -18.08 -23.40 4.43
CA TRP A 110 -17.54 -24.51 5.22
C TRP A 110 -18.53 -24.96 6.30
N CYS A 111 -19.11 -24.04 7.06
CA CYS A 111 -20.10 -24.34 8.09
C CYS A 111 -21.33 -25.07 7.50
N ILE A 112 -21.84 -24.60 6.35
CA ILE A 112 -22.96 -25.25 5.65
C ILE A 112 -22.57 -26.66 5.21
N ARG A 113 -21.38 -26.82 4.61
CA ARG A 113 -20.88 -28.12 4.15
C ARG A 113 -20.70 -29.10 5.31
N LEU A 114 -20.19 -28.65 6.44
CA LEU A 114 -20.05 -29.48 7.65
C LEU A 114 -21.42 -29.92 8.17
N ARG A 115 -22.42 -29.02 8.20
CA ARG A 115 -23.78 -29.36 8.61
C ARG A 115 -24.42 -30.37 7.66
N TYR A 116 -24.26 -30.18 6.36
CA TYR A 116 -24.72 -31.12 5.34
C TYR A 116 -24.09 -32.50 5.52
N LEU A 117 -22.77 -32.58 5.69
CA LEU A 117 -22.07 -33.85 5.88
C LEU A 117 -22.51 -34.57 7.16
N ARG A 118 -22.75 -33.83 8.25
CA ARG A 118 -23.27 -34.39 9.49
C ARG A 118 -24.67 -35.01 9.30
N LEU A 119 -25.56 -34.30 8.62
CA LEU A 119 -26.90 -34.80 8.29
C LEU A 119 -26.83 -36.02 7.37
N LEU A 120 -26.01 -35.96 6.32
CA LEU A 120 -25.82 -37.07 5.39
C LEU A 120 -25.30 -38.32 6.11
N HIS A 121 -24.35 -38.16 7.03
CA HIS A 121 -23.83 -39.25 7.84
C HIS A 121 -24.93 -39.88 8.72
N ALA A 122 -25.74 -39.05 9.39
CA ALA A 122 -26.87 -39.52 10.20
C ALA A 122 -27.91 -40.27 9.35
N VAL A 123 -28.30 -39.71 8.20
CA VAL A 123 -29.24 -40.35 7.25
C VAL A 123 -28.68 -41.69 6.77
N ARG A 124 -27.39 -41.76 6.45
CA ARG A 124 -26.76 -43.00 5.99
C ARG A 124 -26.79 -44.09 7.08
N ILE A 125 -26.53 -43.74 8.34
CA ILE A 125 -26.65 -44.68 9.47
C ILE A 125 -28.10 -45.19 9.57
N ILE A 126 -29.08 -44.29 9.55
CA ILE A 126 -30.50 -44.67 9.64
C ILE A 126 -30.89 -45.57 8.47
N GLN A 127 -30.47 -45.25 7.25
CA GLN A 127 -30.74 -46.07 6.06
C GLN A 127 -30.11 -47.45 6.14
N VAL A 128 -28.86 -47.56 6.61
CA VAL A 128 -28.20 -48.86 6.79
C VAL A 128 -28.90 -49.68 7.85
N TYR A 129 -29.25 -49.07 8.99
CA TYR A 129 -29.99 -49.74 10.05
C TYR A 129 -31.36 -50.21 9.58
N TRP A 130 -32.09 -49.37 8.84
CA TRP A 130 -33.39 -49.73 8.29
C TRP A 130 -33.29 -50.83 7.23
N ARG A 131 -32.28 -50.80 6.36
CA ARG A 131 -32.02 -51.87 5.39
C ARG A 131 -31.68 -53.19 6.08
N TRP A 132 -30.80 -53.15 7.08
CA TRP A 132 -30.48 -54.31 7.90
C TRP A 132 -31.72 -54.89 8.58
N HIS A 133 -32.51 -54.04 9.25
CA HIS A 133 -33.75 -54.46 9.91
C HIS A 133 -34.77 -55.03 8.92
N SER A 134 -34.92 -54.42 7.75
CA SER A 134 -35.84 -54.89 6.70
C SER A 134 -35.42 -56.24 6.12
N CYS A 135 -34.12 -56.47 5.89
CA CYS A 135 -33.62 -57.78 5.45
C CYS A 135 -33.76 -58.82 6.56
N HIS A 136 -33.45 -58.46 7.82
CA HIS A 136 -33.58 -59.36 8.95
C HIS A 136 -35.04 -59.81 9.19
N THR A 137 -36.00 -58.90 9.01
CA THR A 137 -37.44 -59.20 9.16
C THR A 137 -38.06 -59.87 7.94
N ARG A 138 -37.52 -59.64 6.73
CA ARG A 138 -37.99 -60.25 5.47
C ARG A 138 -37.25 -61.53 5.09
N GLY A 139 -36.46 -62.08 6.00
CA GLY A 139 -35.81 -63.36 5.79
C GLY A 139 -34.43 -63.28 5.14
N PHE A 140 -33.55 -64.21 5.50
CA PHE A 140 -32.18 -64.28 4.98
C PHE A 140 -31.97 -65.56 4.16
N ILE A 141 -31.12 -65.45 3.14
CA ILE A 141 -30.74 -66.56 2.26
C ILE A 141 -29.31 -66.98 2.65
N GLN A 142 -29.14 -68.18 3.20
CA GLN A 142 -27.84 -68.80 3.44
C GLN A 142 -27.50 -69.77 2.31
N GLY A 143 -26.37 -69.58 1.65
CA GLY A 143 -25.80 -70.58 0.74
C GLY A 143 -24.64 -71.28 1.41
N HIS A 144 -24.69 -72.61 1.51
CA HIS A 144 -23.55 -73.45 1.83
C HIS A 144 -23.22 -74.29 0.61
N TYR A 145 -21.96 -74.28 0.17
CA TYR A 145 -21.50 -75.12 -0.92
C TYR A 145 -20.36 -76.01 -0.46
N ASN A 146 -20.39 -77.26 -0.87
CA ASN A 146 -19.33 -78.22 -0.59
C ASN A 146 -18.86 -78.84 -1.90
N LEU A 147 -17.57 -78.66 -2.19
CA LEU A 147 -16.90 -79.24 -3.34
C LEU A 147 -16.33 -80.59 -2.94
N LYS A 148 -16.93 -81.67 -3.46
CA LYS A 148 -16.33 -83.01 -3.43
C LYS A 148 -15.69 -83.29 -4.79
N GLU A 149 -14.68 -84.15 -4.82
CA GLU A 149 -13.80 -84.40 -5.98
C GLU A 149 -14.56 -84.54 -7.32
N ASN A 150 -15.76 -85.14 -7.32
CA ASN A 150 -16.54 -85.38 -8.55
C ASN A 150 -17.92 -84.68 -8.57
N GLN A 151 -18.30 -83.96 -7.50
CA GLN A 151 -19.63 -83.34 -7.38
C GLN A 151 -19.61 -82.04 -6.56
N LEU A 152 -20.29 -81.01 -7.08
CA LEU A 152 -20.60 -79.78 -6.36
C LEU A 152 -21.95 -79.92 -5.65
N ASN A 153 -21.95 -79.87 -4.32
CA ASN A 153 -23.17 -79.85 -3.52
C ASN A 153 -23.51 -78.41 -3.14
N LEU A 154 -24.65 -77.92 -3.61
CA LEU A 154 -25.20 -76.61 -3.27
C LEU A 154 -26.38 -76.80 -2.32
N GLN A 155 -26.32 -76.15 -1.18
CA GLN A 155 -27.40 -76.11 -0.20
C GLN A 155 -27.79 -74.66 0.04
N LEU A 156 -29.02 -74.32 -0.29
CA LEU A 156 -29.59 -73.00 -0.10
C LEU A 156 -30.68 -73.07 0.96
N GLU A 157 -30.60 -72.22 1.96
CA GLU A 157 -31.60 -72.09 3.02
C GLU A 157 -32.20 -70.70 2.95
N ILE A 158 -33.50 -70.63 2.66
CA ILE A 158 -34.28 -69.40 2.55
C ILE A 158 -35.18 -69.36 3.78
N SER A 159 -34.85 -68.49 4.73
CA SER A 159 -35.70 -68.23 5.89
C SER A 159 -36.55 -66.99 5.63
N LEU A 160 -37.80 -66.95 6.09
CA LEU A 160 -38.71 -65.81 6.10
C LEU A 160 -39.50 -65.85 7.42
N GLY A 161 -39.06 -65.05 8.40
CA GLY A 161 -39.64 -65.10 9.74
C GLY A 161 -39.47 -66.47 10.41
N SER A 162 -40.56 -67.11 10.83
CA SER A 162 -40.57 -68.46 11.42
C SER A 162 -40.60 -69.60 10.40
N GLN A 163 -40.68 -69.30 9.10
CA GLN A 163 -40.70 -70.31 8.04
C GLN A 163 -39.31 -70.41 7.39
N ALA A 164 -38.82 -71.63 7.18
CA ALA A 164 -37.55 -71.88 6.51
C ALA A 164 -37.71 -72.96 5.44
N CYS A 165 -37.27 -72.65 4.21
CA CYS A 165 -37.27 -73.53 3.06
C CYS A 165 -35.83 -73.90 2.72
N ARG A 166 -35.52 -75.19 2.67
CA ARG A 166 -34.19 -75.70 2.35
C ARG A 166 -34.20 -76.39 1.00
N VAL A 167 -33.33 -75.93 0.09
CA VAL A 167 -33.16 -76.46 -1.26
C VAL A 167 -31.75 -77.03 -1.37
N GLN A 168 -31.63 -78.26 -1.84
CA GLN A 168 -30.35 -78.93 -2.07
C GLN A 168 -30.23 -79.36 -3.52
N GLN A 169 -29.06 -79.16 -4.13
CA GLN A 169 -28.76 -79.54 -5.50
C GLN A 169 -27.35 -80.12 -5.60
N CYS A 170 -27.22 -81.28 -6.26
CA CYS A 170 -25.94 -81.91 -6.56
C CYS A 170 -25.66 -81.77 -8.05
N ILE A 171 -24.61 -81.04 -8.40
CA ILE A 171 -24.17 -80.84 -9.78
C ILE A 171 -22.91 -81.70 -10.01
N PRO A 172 -22.97 -82.72 -10.89
CA PRO A 172 -21.78 -83.49 -11.25
C PRO A 172 -20.80 -82.59 -12.01
N LEU A 173 -19.54 -82.58 -11.60
CA LEU A 173 -18.49 -81.81 -12.27
C LEU A 173 -17.89 -82.69 -13.38
N PRO A 174 -17.80 -82.20 -14.63
CA PRO A 174 -17.13 -82.94 -15.69
C PRO A 174 -15.64 -83.03 -15.35
N ILE A 175 -15.19 -84.22 -14.98
CA ILE A 175 -13.77 -84.53 -14.84
C ILE A 175 -13.19 -84.41 -16.26
N LYS A 176 -12.37 -83.40 -16.50
CA LYS A 176 -11.51 -83.38 -17.70
C LYS A 176 -10.41 -84.41 -17.45
N GLU A 177 -10.54 -85.55 -18.10
CA GLU A 177 -9.41 -86.46 -18.35
C GLU A 177 -8.31 -85.78 -19.18
#